data_AF-A0A8K0BQK8-F1
#
_entry.id   AF-A0A8K0BQK8-F1
#
_cell.length_a   1.000
_cell.length_b   1.000
_cell.length_c   1.000
_cell.angle_alpha   90.00
_cell.angle_beta   90.00
_cell.angle_gamma   90.00
#
_symmetry.space_group_name_H-M   'P 1'
#
loop_
_entity.id
_entity.type
_entity.pdbx_description
1 polymer ?
#
loop_
_entity_poly.entity_id
_entity_poly.type
_entity_poly.pdbx_seq_one_letter_code
_entity_poly.pdbx_strand_id
1 'polypeptide(L)'
;GRNCSFLQEMDVIQKRDENCYCYVQNRTTHLQYVWSTLQVKVNSREMFRFEPISEKSNCRNSETVFEFAACAVQVFWKPETSTETFISIKQYGEDICFKIQPFKTELYTVSVNREMLDGKLLFLFVAGIFLFHFANSLSRSTKFFYLSGIILGVLAVLVFVLLSLKRFIPRHSTFWILMSGCWMSSLYFIYCFKENMQWLWSEHRNYLLGYFLAVGITSFATCYQHGPLTTELSITLFTWTLQLTAFVLIYCGVTIPQVAYAVIAVSLCSKGLHYPLGAACHIGRKMKNHFKSKKLVFKCLTEEEYREQGETETIRALEELRSFCRNPDFPSWLAVSKLQSPHRFAGFVLGSPHVSPAETKAHDEEYGIGSFFLEEQLFETRAESEQDDPANSIHEGDEEDEGEMHKEISFPYATQLL
;
A
#
# COMPACT_ATOMS: atom_id res chain seq x y z
N GLY A 1 -9.25 1.24 -54.16
CA GLY A 1 -9.13 0.20 -53.12
C GLY A 1 -10.53 -0.22 -52.73
N ARG A 2 -10.81 -1.53 -52.63
CA ARG A 2 -12.17 -2.11 -52.56
C ARG A 2 -13.01 -1.48 -51.42
N ASN A 3 -14.27 -1.12 -51.71
CA ASN A 3 -15.24 -0.55 -50.77
C ASN A 3 -15.58 -1.55 -49.65
N CYS A 4 -14.90 -1.50 -48.51
CA CYS A 4 -15.27 -2.30 -47.33
C CYS A 4 -16.41 -1.64 -46.57
N SER A 5 -17.32 -2.46 -46.04
CA SER A 5 -18.47 -1.97 -45.26
C SER A 5 -18.02 -1.72 -43.82
N PHE A 6 -18.30 -0.53 -43.29
CA PHE A 6 -17.98 -0.22 -41.90
C PHE A 6 -19.00 -0.89 -40.98
N LEU A 7 -18.52 -1.53 -39.92
CA LEU A 7 -19.38 -2.12 -38.89
C LEU A 7 -19.48 -1.14 -37.71
N GLN A 8 -20.69 -0.77 -37.34
CA GLN A 8 -20.98 -0.10 -36.08
C GLN A 8 -21.60 -1.10 -35.09
N GLU A 9 -21.57 -0.74 -33.81
CA GLU A 9 -22.17 -1.55 -32.76
C GLU A 9 -23.69 -1.64 -32.94
N MET A 10 -24.27 -2.83 -32.76
CA MET A 10 -25.69 -3.13 -32.98
C MET A 10 -26.18 -3.09 -34.43
N ASP A 11 -25.35 -2.68 -35.39
CA ASP A 11 -25.70 -2.76 -36.80
C ASP A 11 -25.76 -4.22 -37.27
N VAL A 12 -26.83 -4.54 -38.00
CA VAL A 12 -27.04 -5.84 -38.63
C VAL A 12 -26.94 -5.65 -40.14
N ILE A 13 -25.86 -6.16 -40.73
CA ILE A 13 -25.64 -6.12 -42.18
C ILE A 13 -25.96 -7.49 -42.78
N GLN A 14 -26.82 -7.51 -43.80
CA GLN A 14 -27.10 -8.68 -44.61
C GLN A 14 -26.41 -8.59 -45.97
N LYS A 15 -25.65 -9.63 -46.33
CA LYS A 15 -25.05 -9.80 -47.66
C LYS A 15 -25.18 -11.26 -48.09
N ARG A 16 -25.01 -11.51 -49.40
CA ARG A 16 -24.94 -12.86 -50.00
C ARG A 16 -23.55 -13.21 -50.47
N ASP A 17 -22.83 -12.22 -51.00
CA ASP A 17 -21.52 -12.42 -51.61
C ASP A 17 -20.38 -12.14 -50.62
N GLU A 18 -19.18 -12.52 -51.05
CA GLU A 18 -17.94 -12.20 -50.38
C GLU A 18 -17.81 -10.69 -50.18
N ASN A 19 -17.71 -10.24 -48.92
CA ASN A 19 -17.58 -8.83 -48.57
C ASN A 19 -16.49 -8.63 -47.52
N CYS A 20 -15.83 -7.48 -47.58
CA CYS A 20 -14.93 -7.03 -46.52
C CYS A 20 -15.66 -6.08 -45.57
N TYR A 21 -15.34 -6.24 -44.29
CA TYR A 21 -15.87 -5.45 -43.19
C TYR A 21 -14.72 -4.85 -42.40
N CYS A 22 -14.86 -3.59 -41.99
CA CYS A 22 -13.90 -2.94 -41.12
C CYS A 22 -14.62 -2.40 -39.90
N TYR A 23 -14.12 -2.75 -38.72
CA TYR A 23 -14.57 -2.19 -37.46
C TYR A 23 -13.60 -1.09 -37.05
N VAL A 24 -14.07 0.16 -37.12
CA VAL A 24 -13.29 1.34 -36.70
C VAL A 24 -13.54 1.57 -35.22
N GLN A 25 -12.48 1.47 -34.43
CA GLN A 25 -12.58 1.52 -32.97
C GLN A 25 -12.78 2.96 -32.49
N ASN A 26 -13.82 3.23 -31.70
CA ASN A 26 -13.98 4.51 -31.03
C ASN A 26 -12.94 4.65 -29.90
N ARG A 27 -12.05 5.65 -29.99
CA ARG A 27 -10.89 5.84 -29.08
C ARG A 27 -11.25 6.39 -27.69
N THR A 28 -12.54 6.64 -27.43
CA THR A 28 -13.01 7.15 -26.14
C THR A 28 -12.97 6.05 -25.07
N THR A 29 -12.06 6.18 -24.11
CA THR A 29 -11.89 5.24 -23.00
C THR A 29 -12.94 5.45 -21.92
N HIS A 30 -14.02 4.66 -21.94
CA HIS A 30 -14.91 4.54 -20.79
C HIS A 30 -14.50 3.36 -19.91
N LEU A 31 -14.37 3.59 -18.60
CA LEU A 31 -14.01 2.57 -17.59
C LEU A 31 -15.01 1.41 -17.54
N GLN A 32 -16.22 1.61 -18.03
CA GLN A 32 -17.26 0.58 -18.11
C GLN A 32 -16.90 -0.55 -19.08
N TYR A 33 -15.91 -0.35 -19.96
CA TYR A 33 -15.49 -1.31 -20.98
C TYR A 33 -14.25 -2.14 -20.60
N VAL A 34 -13.77 -2.04 -19.35
CA VAL A 34 -12.57 -2.74 -18.87
C VAL A 34 -12.66 -4.27 -19.00
N TRP A 35 -13.86 -4.82 -18.83
CA TRP A 35 -14.15 -6.26 -18.95
C TRP A 35 -15.12 -6.59 -20.09
N SER A 36 -15.34 -5.65 -21.02
CA SER A 36 -16.23 -5.92 -22.14
C SER A 36 -15.49 -6.60 -23.28
N THR A 37 -16.11 -7.59 -23.91
CA THR A 37 -15.59 -8.26 -25.11
C THR A 37 -16.49 -7.90 -26.29
N LEU A 38 -15.89 -7.55 -27.43
CA LEU A 38 -16.64 -7.30 -28.65
C LEU A 38 -16.70 -8.59 -29.45
N GLN A 39 -17.92 -9.07 -29.70
CA GLN A 39 -18.16 -10.31 -30.42
C GLN A 39 -18.79 -9.97 -31.77
N VAL A 40 -18.11 -10.37 -32.84
CA VAL A 40 -18.70 -10.36 -34.19
C VAL A 40 -19.44 -11.68 -34.35
N LYS A 41 -20.77 -11.60 -34.35
CA LYS A 41 -21.64 -12.75 -34.56
C LYS A 41 -22.07 -12.80 -36.01
N VAL A 42 -21.69 -13.88 -36.69
CA VAL A 42 -22.07 -14.17 -38.07
C VAL A 42 -23.07 -15.31 -38.04
N ASN A 43 -24.33 -15.00 -38.32
CA ASN A 43 -25.39 -16.00 -38.39
C ASN A 43 -25.64 -16.36 -39.86
N SER A 44 -25.28 -17.60 -40.19
CA SER A 44 -25.35 -18.24 -41.50
C SER A 44 -25.82 -19.68 -41.32
N ARG A 45 -26.52 -20.24 -42.31
CA ARG A 45 -26.93 -21.65 -42.32
C ARG A 45 -25.79 -22.60 -42.71
N GLU A 46 -24.78 -22.07 -43.40
CA GLU A 46 -23.59 -22.82 -43.82
C GLU A 46 -22.30 -22.22 -43.24
N MET A 47 -21.23 -23.04 -43.26
CA MET A 47 -19.90 -22.62 -42.86
C MET A 47 -19.42 -21.43 -43.71
N PHE A 48 -18.62 -20.56 -43.12
CA PHE A 48 -17.98 -19.44 -43.79
C PHE A 48 -16.51 -19.39 -43.40
N ARG A 49 -15.69 -18.85 -44.30
CA ARG A 49 -14.27 -18.64 -44.05
C ARG A 49 -14.05 -17.19 -43.64
N PHE A 50 -13.57 -17.02 -42.41
CA PHE A 50 -13.08 -15.74 -41.93
C PHE A 50 -11.61 -15.58 -42.33
N GLU A 51 -11.28 -14.49 -43.00
CA GLU A 51 -9.90 -14.13 -43.33
C GLU A 51 -9.63 -12.72 -42.80
N PRO A 52 -8.83 -12.54 -41.74
CA PRO A 52 -8.44 -11.20 -41.30
C PRO A 52 -7.65 -10.52 -42.43
N ILE A 53 -8.04 -9.31 -42.77
CA ILE A 53 -7.30 -8.45 -43.70
C ILE A 53 -6.20 -7.78 -42.87
N SER A 54 -5.29 -8.60 -42.35
CA SER A 54 -3.98 -8.07 -41.99
C SER A 54 -3.33 -7.73 -43.32
N GLU A 55 -2.91 -6.48 -43.48
CA GLU A 55 -1.99 -6.11 -44.55
C GLU A 55 -0.86 -7.17 -44.53
N LYS A 56 -0.54 -7.77 -45.68
CA LYS A 56 0.53 -8.77 -45.80
C LYS A 56 1.86 -8.06 -45.51
N SER A 57 2.12 -7.73 -44.25
CA SER A 57 3.42 -7.28 -43.80
C SER A 57 4.32 -8.51 -43.84
N ASN A 58 5.07 -8.65 -44.93
CA ASN A 58 6.21 -9.54 -44.93
C ASN A 58 7.10 -9.07 -43.76
N CYS A 59 7.21 -9.85 -42.67
CA CYS A 59 8.02 -9.54 -41.47
C CYS A 59 9.54 -9.44 -41.77
N ARG A 60 9.93 -9.27 -43.03
CA ARG A 60 11.31 -9.23 -43.52
C ARG A 60 11.96 -7.85 -43.35
N ASN A 61 11.18 -6.81 -43.05
CA ASN A 61 11.63 -5.42 -42.94
C ASN A 61 11.52 -4.83 -41.51
N SER A 62 11.36 -5.64 -40.46
CA SER A 62 11.31 -5.14 -39.07
C SER A 62 12.72 -4.77 -38.58
N GLU A 63 12.92 -3.52 -38.16
CA GLU A 63 14.23 -2.99 -37.77
C GLU A 63 14.68 -3.49 -36.38
N THR A 64 13.75 -3.96 -35.54
CA THR A 64 14.04 -4.46 -34.19
C THR A 64 13.60 -5.91 -33.98
N VAL A 65 14.33 -6.64 -33.13
CA VAL A 65 14.01 -8.05 -32.75
C VAL A 65 12.63 -8.15 -32.09
N PHE A 66 12.21 -7.12 -31.35
CA PHE A 66 10.90 -7.06 -30.71
C PHE A 66 9.77 -6.88 -31.72
N GLU A 67 9.93 -6.05 -32.75
CA GLU A 67 8.94 -5.93 -33.84
C GLU A 67 8.88 -7.19 -34.69
N PHE A 68 10.02 -7.83 -34.96
CA PHE A 68 10.05 -9.13 -35.62
C PHE A 68 9.30 -10.17 -34.80
N ALA A 69 9.56 -10.24 -33.49
CA ALA A 69 8.88 -11.17 -32.59
C ALA A 69 7.38 -10.87 -32.50
N ALA A 70 6.98 -9.60 -32.41
CA ALA A 70 5.57 -9.19 -32.42
C ALA A 70 4.89 -9.58 -33.75
N CYS A 71 5.53 -9.33 -34.90
CA CYS A 71 5.03 -9.72 -36.22
C CYS A 71 4.93 -11.25 -36.37
N ALA A 72 5.97 -11.98 -35.96
CA ALA A 72 5.98 -13.43 -35.96
C ALA A 72 4.87 -13.99 -35.07
N VAL A 73 4.70 -13.45 -33.86
CA VAL A 73 3.61 -13.80 -32.95
C VAL A 73 2.25 -13.54 -33.61
N GLN A 74 2.02 -12.42 -34.28
CA GLN A 74 0.78 -12.14 -35.02
C GLN A 74 0.52 -13.14 -36.16
N VAL A 75 1.56 -13.56 -36.88
CA VAL A 75 1.47 -14.58 -37.94
C VAL A 75 1.19 -15.98 -37.36
N PHE A 76 1.79 -16.31 -36.21
CA PHE A 76 1.53 -17.56 -35.48
C PHE A 76 0.16 -17.56 -34.80
N TRP A 77 -0.34 -16.39 -34.41
CA TRP A 77 -1.65 -16.18 -33.78
C TRP A 77 -2.73 -15.83 -34.79
N LYS A 78 -2.54 -16.16 -36.07
CA LYS A 78 -3.58 -16.02 -37.08
C LYS A 78 -4.87 -16.63 -36.50
N PRO A 79 -5.97 -15.86 -36.41
CA PRO A 79 -7.24 -16.43 -36.04
C PRO A 79 -7.52 -17.55 -37.04
N GLU A 80 -7.73 -18.75 -36.49
CA GLU A 80 -8.18 -19.93 -37.20
C GLU A 80 -9.24 -19.51 -38.22
N THR A 81 -9.28 -20.17 -39.38
CA THR A 81 -10.46 -20.15 -40.23
C THR A 81 -11.60 -20.80 -39.45
N SER A 82 -12.23 -20.04 -38.57
CA SER A 82 -13.21 -20.55 -37.63
C SER A 82 -14.49 -20.82 -38.38
N THR A 83 -14.92 -22.07 -38.33
CA THR A 83 -16.27 -22.50 -38.73
C THR A 83 -17.32 -22.10 -37.69
N GLU A 84 -16.91 -21.45 -36.59
CA GLU A 84 -17.76 -20.97 -35.51
C GLU A 84 -18.47 -19.65 -35.85
N THR A 85 -19.66 -19.48 -35.27
CA THR A 85 -20.61 -18.38 -35.53
C THR A 85 -20.27 -17.07 -34.79
N PHE A 86 -19.23 -17.04 -33.97
CA PHE A 86 -18.84 -15.88 -33.16
C PHE A 86 -17.33 -15.76 -33.06
N ILE A 87 -16.82 -14.53 -33.22
CA ILE A 87 -15.39 -14.22 -33.07
C ILE A 87 -15.25 -13.12 -32.02
N SER A 88 -14.48 -13.40 -30.97
CA SER A 88 -14.13 -12.41 -29.95
C SER A 88 -12.96 -11.56 -30.43
N ILE A 89 -13.21 -10.26 -30.59
CA ILE A 89 -12.20 -9.28 -30.97
C ILE A 89 -11.69 -8.57 -29.70
N LYS A 90 -10.36 -8.49 -29.54
CA LYS A 90 -9.77 -7.67 -28.48
C LYS A 90 -10.03 -6.20 -28.79
N GLN A 91 -10.75 -5.53 -27.90
CA GLN A 91 -11.30 -4.17 -28.08
C GLN A 91 -10.28 -3.03 -28.03
N TYR A 92 -8.97 -3.27 -27.96
CA TYR A 92 -8.00 -2.19 -27.82
C TYR A 92 -6.77 -2.48 -28.67
N GLY A 93 -6.66 -1.79 -29.81
CA GLY A 93 -5.65 -2.02 -30.84
C GLY A 93 -5.92 -1.23 -32.13
N GLU A 94 -5.25 -1.63 -33.20
CA GLU A 94 -5.45 -1.09 -34.55
C GLU A 94 -6.83 -1.43 -35.10
N ASP A 95 -7.30 -0.68 -36.10
CA ASP A 95 -8.59 -0.95 -36.76
C ASP A 95 -8.57 -2.35 -37.39
N ILE A 96 -9.60 -3.15 -37.13
CA ILE A 96 -9.64 -4.54 -37.57
C ILE A 96 -10.53 -4.65 -38.80
N CYS A 97 -9.90 -4.95 -39.93
CA CYS A 97 -10.57 -5.29 -41.16
C CYS A 97 -10.51 -6.81 -41.39
N PHE A 98 -11.63 -7.40 -41.81
CA PHE A 98 -11.72 -8.82 -42.11
C PHE A 98 -12.63 -9.07 -43.32
N LYS A 99 -12.39 -10.19 -43.97
CA LYS A 99 -13.14 -10.67 -45.11
C LYS A 99 -13.94 -11.89 -44.69
N ILE A 100 -15.22 -11.92 -45.07
CA ILE A 100 -16.06 -13.10 -44.91
C ILE A 100 -16.31 -13.69 -46.29
N GLN A 101 -15.87 -14.93 -46.49
CA GLN A 101 -16.09 -15.69 -47.71
C GLN A 101 -17.01 -16.88 -47.43
N PRO A 102 -18.27 -16.86 -47.87
CA PRO A 102 -19.17 -17.99 -47.67
C PRO A 102 -18.81 -19.14 -48.64
N PHE A 103 -18.96 -20.39 -48.21
CA PHE A 103 -18.67 -21.58 -49.05
C PHE A 103 -19.74 -21.81 -50.14
N LYS A 104 -20.98 -21.38 -49.89
CA LYS A 104 -22.07 -21.29 -50.88
C LYS A 104 -22.72 -19.92 -50.81
N THR A 105 -23.34 -19.51 -51.91
CA THR A 105 -24.02 -18.20 -52.06
C THR A 105 -25.33 -18.15 -51.27
N GLU A 106 -25.25 -18.21 -49.94
CA GLU A 106 -26.39 -18.09 -49.03
C GLU A 106 -26.37 -16.76 -48.26
N LEU A 107 -27.54 -16.36 -47.77
CA LEU A 107 -27.71 -15.16 -46.95
C LEU A 107 -27.02 -15.35 -45.60
N TYR A 108 -26.11 -14.44 -45.28
CA TYR A 108 -25.51 -14.35 -43.95
C TYR A 108 -25.78 -12.97 -43.33
N THR A 109 -25.95 -12.98 -42.01
CA THR A 109 -26.13 -11.78 -41.18
C THR A 109 -24.87 -11.57 -40.36
N VAL A 110 -24.28 -10.38 -40.43
CA VAL A 110 -23.17 -9.96 -39.57
C VAL A 110 -23.74 -8.99 -38.56
N SER A 111 -23.54 -9.27 -37.28
CA SER A 111 -23.95 -8.42 -36.17
C SER A 111 -22.79 -8.25 -35.20
N VAL A 112 -22.57 -7.03 -34.72
CA VAL A 112 -21.57 -6.75 -33.69
C VAL A 112 -22.27 -6.57 -32.36
N ASN A 113 -22.09 -7.55 -31.48
CA ASN A 113 -22.62 -7.49 -30.11
C ASN A 113 -21.49 -7.18 -29.13
N ARG A 114 -21.73 -6.23 -28.23
CA ARG A 114 -20.84 -5.96 -27.10
C ARG A 114 -21.37 -6.68 -25.88
N GLU A 115 -20.61 -7.65 -25.39
CA GLU A 115 -20.85 -8.23 -24.08
C GLU A 115 -20.19 -7.34 -23.03
N MET A 116 -20.97 -6.72 -22.15
CA MET A 116 -20.44 -5.74 -21.18
C MET A 116 -19.57 -6.38 -20.10
N LEU A 117 -19.79 -7.66 -19.79
CA LEU A 117 -19.07 -8.37 -18.74
C LEU A 117 -18.74 -9.79 -19.20
N ASP A 118 -17.52 -9.97 -19.70
CA ASP A 118 -16.98 -11.29 -19.99
C ASP A 118 -16.46 -11.92 -18.69
N GLY A 119 -17.19 -12.93 -18.21
CA GLY A 119 -16.88 -13.61 -16.95
C GLY A 119 -15.47 -14.21 -16.92
N LYS A 120 -14.88 -14.56 -18.07
CA LYS A 120 -13.51 -15.11 -18.14
C LYS A 120 -12.46 -14.03 -17.85
N LEU A 121 -12.62 -12.85 -18.44
CA LEU A 121 -11.74 -11.69 -18.20
C LEU A 121 -11.83 -11.25 -16.75
N LEU A 122 -13.05 -11.13 -16.21
CA LEU A 122 -13.27 -10.80 -14.80
C LEU A 122 -12.61 -11.83 -13.87
N PHE A 123 -12.80 -13.12 -14.13
CA PHE A 123 -12.21 -14.18 -13.32
C PHE A 123 -10.68 -14.12 -13.34
N LEU A 124 -10.06 -13.95 -14.51
CA LEU A 124 -8.60 -13.81 -14.65
C LEU A 124 -8.06 -12.59 -13.88
N PHE A 125 -8.78 -11.47 -13.96
CA PHE A 125 -8.41 -10.24 -13.24
C PHE A 125 -8.48 -10.41 -11.72
N VAL A 126 -9.60 -10.95 -11.21
CA VAL A 126 -9.81 -11.19 -9.78
C VAL A 126 -8.80 -12.23 -9.26
N ALA A 127 -8.58 -13.31 -10.00
CA ALA A 127 -7.58 -14.33 -9.67
C ALA A 127 -6.17 -13.72 -9.62
N GLY A 128 -5.83 -12.83 -10.56
CA GLY A 128 -4.57 -12.11 -10.57
C GLY A 128 -4.38 -11.21 -9.34
N ILE A 129 -5.39 -10.41 -8.98
CA ILE A 129 -5.34 -9.58 -7.76
C ILE A 129 -5.18 -10.43 -6.50
N PHE A 130 -5.96 -11.51 -6.38
CA PHE A 130 -5.89 -12.43 -5.25
C PHE A 130 -4.49 -13.05 -5.15
N LEU A 131 -3.96 -13.58 -6.25
CA LEU A 131 -2.61 -14.16 -6.29
C LEU A 131 -1.55 -13.15 -5.90
N PHE A 132 -1.65 -11.90 -6.35
CA PHE A 132 -0.69 -10.86 -5.98
C PHE A 132 -0.73 -10.57 -4.48
N HIS A 133 -1.91 -10.35 -3.91
CA HIS A 133 -2.04 -10.00 -2.50
C HIS A 133 -1.60 -11.14 -1.58
N PHE A 134 -2.08 -12.36 -1.86
CA PHE A 134 -1.80 -13.53 -1.04
C PHE A 134 -0.48 -14.23 -1.38
N ALA A 135 0.30 -13.76 -2.37
CA ALA A 135 1.54 -14.41 -2.81
C ALA A 135 2.48 -14.85 -1.66
N ASN A 136 2.65 -14.01 -0.64
CA ASN A 136 3.52 -14.32 0.51
C ASN A 136 2.91 -15.35 1.47
N SER A 137 1.60 -15.30 1.69
CA SER A 137 0.91 -16.31 2.50
C SER A 137 0.87 -17.66 1.78
N LEU A 138 0.70 -17.62 0.46
CA LEU A 138 0.52 -18.78 -0.39
C LEU A 138 1.86 -19.50 -0.64
N SER A 139 2.96 -18.76 -0.75
CA SER A 139 4.31 -19.34 -0.88
C SER A 139 4.76 -20.12 0.36
N ARG A 140 4.32 -19.70 1.56
CA ARG A 140 4.64 -20.36 2.84
C ARG A 140 3.72 -21.55 3.14
N SER A 141 2.61 -21.66 2.42
CA SER A 141 1.68 -22.78 2.58
C SER A 141 2.23 -24.05 1.93
N THR A 142 2.48 -25.07 2.75
CA THR A 142 2.94 -26.39 2.28
C THR A 142 1.95 -27.02 1.29
N LYS A 143 0.65 -26.88 1.53
CA LYS A 143 -0.40 -27.39 0.63
C LYS A 143 -0.30 -26.78 -0.76
N PHE A 144 -0.10 -25.46 -0.82
CA PHE A 144 -0.02 -24.76 -2.10
C PHE A 144 1.26 -25.12 -2.86
N PHE A 145 2.39 -25.32 -2.17
CA PHE A 145 3.61 -25.81 -2.80
C PHE A 145 3.40 -27.15 -3.51
N TYR A 146 2.76 -28.12 -2.85
CA TYR A 146 2.47 -29.41 -3.47
C TYR A 146 1.48 -29.30 -4.64
N LEU A 147 0.43 -28.48 -4.51
CA LEU A 147 -0.52 -28.25 -5.61
C LEU A 147 0.14 -27.58 -6.82
N SER A 148 0.97 -26.55 -6.58
CA SER A 148 1.74 -25.89 -7.63
C SER A 148 2.74 -26.84 -8.28
N GLY A 149 3.37 -27.74 -7.49
CA GLY A 149 4.27 -28.76 -7.99
C GLY A 149 3.57 -29.80 -8.89
N ILE A 150 2.33 -30.19 -8.54
CA ILE A 150 1.49 -31.06 -9.39
C ILE A 150 1.16 -30.37 -10.71
N ILE A 151 0.69 -29.11 -10.67
CA ILE A 151 0.33 -28.34 -11.89
C ILE A 151 1.56 -28.17 -12.78
N LEU A 152 2.70 -27.78 -12.20
CA LEU A 152 3.95 -27.64 -12.93
C LEU A 152 4.42 -29.00 -13.48
N GLY A 153 4.27 -30.08 -12.73
CA GLY A 153 4.61 -31.44 -13.16
C GLY A 153 3.82 -31.89 -14.37
N VAL A 154 2.49 -31.66 -14.38
CA VAL A 154 1.61 -31.94 -15.52
C VAL A 154 2.02 -31.13 -16.75
N LEU A 155 2.34 -29.84 -16.58
CA LEU A 155 2.79 -28.98 -17.68
C LEU A 155 4.22 -29.33 -18.16
N ALA A 156 5.07 -29.80 -17.25
CA ALA A 156 6.48 -30.07 -17.51
C ALA A 156 6.74 -31.47 -18.07
N VAL A 157 5.74 -32.35 -18.20
CA VAL A 157 5.92 -33.69 -18.78
C VAL A 157 6.62 -33.64 -20.14
N LEU A 158 6.31 -32.63 -20.95
CA LEU A 158 6.91 -32.45 -22.28
C LEU A 158 8.41 -32.11 -22.19
N VAL A 159 8.79 -31.27 -21.23
CA VAL A 159 10.20 -30.94 -20.92
C VAL A 159 10.91 -32.16 -20.32
N PHE A 160 10.24 -32.93 -19.45
CA PHE A 160 10.77 -34.14 -18.85
C PHE A 160 11.00 -35.26 -19.89
N VAL A 161 10.09 -35.45 -20.85
CA VAL A 161 10.30 -36.40 -21.97
C VAL A 161 11.55 -36.04 -22.76
N LEU A 162 11.77 -34.74 -23.02
CA LEU A 162 12.92 -34.26 -23.78
C LEU A 162 14.23 -34.31 -22.98
N LEU A 163 14.19 -34.00 -21.69
CA LEU A 163 15.32 -34.23 -20.76
C LEU A 163 15.61 -35.72 -20.54
N SER A 164 14.60 -36.60 -20.62
CA SER A 164 14.83 -38.05 -20.62
C SER A 164 15.54 -38.50 -21.90
N LEU A 165 15.24 -37.87 -23.03
CA LEU A 165 15.96 -38.09 -24.30
C LEU A 165 17.41 -37.57 -24.24
N LYS A 166 17.73 -36.56 -23.42
CA LYS A 166 19.13 -36.14 -23.15
C LYS A 166 19.97 -37.27 -22.57
N ARG A 167 19.39 -38.17 -21.76
CA ARG A 167 20.09 -39.35 -21.24
C ARG A 167 20.59 -40.29 -22.34
N PHE A 168 19.97 -40.24 -23.52
CA PHE A 168 20.33 -41.05 -24.68
C PHE A 168 21.32 -40.36 -25.64
N ILE A 169 21.65 -39.07 -25.44
CA ILE A 169 22.54 -38.31 -26.34
C ILE A 169 23.70 -37.68 -25.53
N PRO A 170 24.90 -38.28 -25.55
CA PRO A 170 25.99 -37.94 -24.63
C PRO A 170 26.87 -36.75 -25.07
N ARG A 171 26.36 -35.75 -25.80
CA ARG A 171 27.21 -34.65 -26.33
C ARG A 171 26.76 -33.26 -25.89
N HIS A 172 27.69 -32.49 -25.31
CA HIS A 172 27.46 -31.16 -24.73
C HIS A 172 27.04 -30.09 -25.76
N SER A 173 27.30 -30.31 -27.05
CA SER A 173 26.98 -29.38 -28.15
C SER A 173 25.52 -29.48 -28.62
N THR A 174 24.89 -30.65 -28.52
CA THR A 174 23.49 -30.84 -28.94
C THR A 174 22.49 -30.31 -27.91
N PHE A 175 22.93 -29.94 -26.71
CA PHE A 175 22.07 -29.43 -25.64
C PHE A 175 21.34 -28.14 -26.04
N TRP A 176 22.04 -27.15 -26.59
CA TRP A 176 21.42 -25.88 -26.98
C TRP A 176 20.45 -26.03 -28.15
N ILE A 177 20.77 -26.92 -29.09
CA ILE A 177 19.92 -27.26 -30.24
C ILE A 177 18.66 -28.01 -29.74
N LEU A 178 18.84 -28.97 -28.83
CA LEU A 178 17.73 -29.72 -28.23
C LEU A 178 16.83 -28.79 -27.44
N MET A 179 17.37 -27.91 -26.59
CA MET A 179 16.61 -26.94 -25.80
C MET A 179 15.81 -25.97 -26.68
N SER A 180 16.39 -25.49 -27.78
CA SER A 180 15.67 -24.68 -28.77
C SER A 180 14.52 -25.46 -29.44
N GLY A 181 14.77 -26.72 -29.83
CA GLY A 181 13.74 -27.62 -30.37
C GLY A 181 12.62 -27.93 -29.36
N CYS A 182 12.95 -28.03 -28.07
CA CYS A 182 11.99 -28.28 -26.99
C CYS A 182 10.99 -27.14 -26.84
N TRP A 183 11.48 -25.89 -26.90
CA TRP A 183 10.61 -24.73 -26.82
C TRP A 183 9.59 -24.71 -27.95
N MET A 184 10.04 -24.96 -29.19
CA MET A 184 9.15 -24.99 -30.36
C MET A 184 8.19 -26.17 -30.34
N SER A 185 8.65 -27.35 -29.91
CA SER A 185 7.79 -28.53 -29.75
C SER A 185 6.74 -28.34 -28.66
N SER A 186 7.10 -27.71 -27.54
CA SER A 186 6.17 -27.38 -26.46
C SER A 186 5.12 -26.36 -26.92
N LEU A 187 5.52 -25.32 -27.66
CA LEU A 187 4.58 -24.36 -28.23
C LEU A 187 3.64 -25.01 -29.25
N TYR A 188 4.15 -25.89 -30.10
CA TYR A 188 3.35 -26.63 -31.08
C TYR A 188 2.36 -27.58 -30.41
N PHE A 189 2.76 -28.28 -29.34
CA PHE A 189 1.87 -29.14 -28.58
C PHE A 189 0.78 -28.32 -27.85
N ILE A 190 1.13 -27.18 -27.24
CA ILE A 190 0.14 -26.28 -26.63
C ILE A 190 -0.86 -25.79 -27.69
N TYR A 191 -0.39 -25.48 -28.90
CA TYR A 191 -1.24 -25.11 -30.03
C TYR A 191 -2.19 -26.26 -30.42
N CYS A 192 -1.66 -27.47 -30.67
CA CYS A 192 -2.48 -28.64 -31.00
C CYS A 192 -3.46 -29.02 -29.88
N PHE A 193 -3.04 -28.88 -28.61
CA PHE A 193 -3.87 -29.14 -27.45
C PHE A 193 -5.04 -28.15 -27.41
N LYS A 194 -4.75 -26.84 -27.53
CA LYS A 194 -5.78 -25.79 -27.56
C LYS A 194 -6.82 -26.05 -28.65
N GLU A 195 -6.37 -26.38 -29.87
CA GLU A 195 -7.27 -26.57 -31.01
C GLU A 195 -8.16 -27.80 -30.86
N ASN A 196 -7.59 -28.89 -30.35
CA ASN A 196 -8.31 -30.16 -30.22
C ASN A 196 -8.90 -30.39 -28.83
N MET A 197 -8.91 -29.38 -27.94
CA MET A 197 -9.33 -29.53 -26.54
C MET A 197 -10.75 -30.12 -26.41
N GLN A 198 -11.69 -29.61 -27.21
CA GLN A 198 -13.08 -30.07 -27.17
C GLN A 198 -13.23 -31.51 -27.66
N TRP A 199 -12.54 -31.85 -28.75
CA TRP A 199 -12.54 -33.19 -29.33
C TRP A 199 -11.87 -34.23 -28.41
N LEU A 200 -10.73 -33.87 -27.82
CA LEU A 200 -10.00 -34.73 -26.89
C LEU A 200 -10.79 -34.98 -25.59
N TRP A 201 -11.51 -33.96 -25.10
CA TRP A 201 -12.34 -34.08 -23.90
C TRP A 201 -13.62 -34.89 -24.12
N SER A 202 -14.23 -34.83 -25.31
CA SER A 202 -15.46 -35.58 -25.61
C SER A 202 -15.19 -37.07 -25.82
N GLU A 203 -14.16 -37.41 -26.60
CA GLU A 203 -13.93 -38.78 -27.06
C GLU A 203 -13.08 -39.61 -26.08
N HIS A 204 -12.14 -38.96 -25.38
CA HIS A 204 -11.11 -39.65 -24.58
C HIS A 204 -11.05 -39.20 -23.12
N ARG A 205 -12.18 -38.75 -22.56
CA ARG A 205 -12.29 -38.24 -21.18
C ARG A 205 -11.64 -39.15 -20.13
N ASN A 206 -11.85 -40.47 -20.22
CA ASN A 206 -11.35 -41.43 -19.24
C ASN A 206 -9.81 -41.58 -19.31
N TYR A 207 -9.24 -41.59 -20.50
CA TYR A 207 -7.78 -41.66 -20.69
C TYR A 207 -7.10 -40.37 -20.23
N LEU A 208 -7.71 -39.22 -20.54
CA LEU A 208 -7.21 -37.93 -20.10
C LEU A 208 -7.26 -37.79 -18.57
N LEU A 209 -8.35 -38.23 -17.94
CA LEU A 209 -8.48 -38.26 -16.48
C LEU A 209 -7.44 -39.21 -15.86
N GLY A 210 -7.25 -40.40 -16.44
CA GLY A 210 -6.23 -41.37 -16.01
C GLY A 210 -4.81 -40.81 -16.12
N TYR A 211 -4.51 -40.06 -17.19
CA TYR A 211 -3.23 -39.36 -17.35
C TYR A 211 -3.01 -38.31 -16.27
N PHE A 212 -3.98 -37.41 -16.03
CA PHE A 212 -3.86 -36.39 -14.98
C PHE A 212 -3.71 -37.01 -13.58
N LEU A 213 -4.42 -38.11 -13.30
CA LEU A 213 -4.27 -38.86 -12.05
C LEU A 213 -2.87 -39.47 -11.93
N ALA A 214 -2.38 -40.21 -12.93
CA ALA A 214 -1.10 -40.89 -12.88
C ALA A 214 0.08 -39.91 -12.78
N VAL A 215 0.08 -38.87 -13.63
CA VAL A 215 1.11 -37.82 -13.59
C VAL A 215 0.98 -37.02 -12.30
N GLY A 216 -0.23 -36.67 -11.88
CA GLY A 216 -0.45 -35.94 -10.64
C GLY A 216 0.07 -36.67 -9.40
N ILE A 217 -0.19 -37.98 -9.29
CA ILE A 217 0.33 -38.83 -8.20
C ILE A 217 1.87 -38.89 -8.26
N THR A 218 2.44 -39.08 -9.46
CA THR A 218 3.90 -39.17 -9.63
C THR A 218 4.59 -37.85 -9.30
N SER A 219 4.03 -36.73 -9.75
CA SER A 219 4.52 -35.38 -9.41
C SER A 219 4.38 -35.10 -7.93
N PHE A 220 3.25 -35.47 -7.31
CA PHE A 220 3.06 -35.33 -5.87
C PHE A 220 4.10 -36.13 -5.08
N ALA A 221 4.33 -37.41 -5.44
CA ALA A 221 5.35 -38.25 -4.80
C ALA A 221 6.76 -37.64 -4.96
N THR A 222 7.08 -37.12 -6.14
CA THR A 222 8.38 -36.46 -6.41
C THR A 222 8.54 -35.18 -5.58
N CYS A 223 7.51 -34.34 -5.50
CA CYS A 223 7.51 -33.12 -4.67
C CYS A 223 7.56 -33.45 -3.18
N TYR A 224 6.89 -34.52 -2.74
CA TYR A 224 6.93 -34.98 -1.36
C TYR A 224 8.32 -35.46 -0.96
N GLN A 225 9.02 -36.16 -1.87
CA GLN A 225 10.38 -36.62 -1.64
C GLN A 225 11.41 -35.48 -1.55
N HIS A 226 11.26 -34.42 -2.36
CA HIS A 226 12.14 -33.24 -2.29
C HIS A 226 11.89 -32.37 -1.06
N GLY A 227 10.68 -32.46 -0.48
CA GLY A 227 10.27 -31.65 0.66
C GLY A 227 9.86 -30.22 0.27
N PRO A 228 9.15 -29.50 1.16
CA PRO A 228 8.78 -28.10 0.94
C PRO A 228 10.00 -27.18 0.99
N LEU A 229 9.89 -26.01 0.36
CA LEU A 229 10.90 -24.95 0.35
C LEU A 229 11.19 -24.47 1.79
N THR A 230 12.32 -24.89 2.37
CA THR A 230 12.72 -24.50 3.74
C THR A 230 13.62 -23.28 3.79
N THR A 231 14.27 -22.91 2.68
CA THR A 231 15.19 -21.78 2.62
C THR A 231 14.46 -20.47 2.28
N GLU A 232 14.71 -19.41 3.04
CA GLU A 232 14.11 -18.08 2.84
C GLU A 232 14.28 -17.53 1.42
N LEU A 233 15.43 -17.79 0.79
CA LEU A 233 15.69 -17.40 -0.59
C LEU A 233 14.74 -18.10 -1.56
N SER A 234 14.50 -19.40 -1.36
CA SER A 234 13.63 -20.19 -2.23
C SER A 234 12.16 -19.80 -2.09
N ILE A 235 11.71 -19.46 -0.86
CA ILE A 235 10.39 -18.90 -0.59
C ILE A 235 10.25 -17.53 -1.29
N THR A 236 11.28 -16.68 -1.18
CA THR A 236 11.29 -15.36 -1.82
C THR A 236 11.21 -15.48 -3.34
N LEU A 237 12.01 -16.35 -3.97
CA LEU A 237 11.92 -16.60 -5.40
C LEU A 237 10.54 -17.10 -5.81
N PHE A 238 9.94 -18.02 -5.04
CA PHE A 238 8.59 -18.50 -5.32
C PHE A 238 7.52 -17.42 -5.14
N THR A 239 7.67 -16.49 -4.19
CA THR A 239 6.78 -15.32 -4.11
C THR A 239 6.90 -14.41 -5.33
N TRP A 240 8.11 -14.22 -5.86
CA TRP A 240 8.34 -13.37 -7.02
C TRP A 240 7.75 -13.98 -8.28
N THR A 241 7.87 -15.31 -8.46
CA THR A 241 7.23 -15.99 -9.59
C THR A 241 5.71 -15.88 -9.52
N LEU A 242 5.11 -16.08 -8.34
CA LEU A 242 3.66 -15.91 -8.16
C LEU A 242 3.20 -14.46 -8.43
N GLN A 243 3.98 -13.46 -8.01
CA GLN A 243 3.69 -12.05 -8.29
C GLN A 243 3.81 -11.73 -9.78
N LEU A 244 4.83 -12.26 -10.47
CA LEU A 244 4.98 -12.11 -11.92
C LEU A 244 3.81 -12.76 -12.66
N THR A 245 3.43 -13.98 -12.28
CA THR A 245 2.26 -14.66 -12.85
C THR A 245 0.98 -13.88 -12.59
N ALA A 246 0.82 -13.28 -11.41
CA ALA A 246 -0.31 -12.42 -11.09
C ALA A 246 -0.40 -11.19 -12.02
N PHE A 247 0.72 -10.53 -12.32
CA PHE A 247 0.73 -9.42 -13.28
C PHE A 247 0.35 -9.85 -14.70
N VAL A 248 0.81 -11.02 -15.14
CA VAL A 248 0.42 -11.60 -16.43
C VAL A 248 -1.09 -11.87 -16.47
N LEU A 249 -1.67 -12.41 -15.39
CA LEU A 249 -3.11 -12.65 -15.30
C LEU A 249 -3.92 -11.36 -15.30
N ILE A 250 -3.47 -10.32 -14.57
CA ILE A 250 -4.09 -9.00 -14.57
C ILE A 250 -4.06 -8.39 -15.96
N TYR A 251 -2.92 -8.45 -16.65
CA TYR A 251 -2.78 -7.95 -18.02
C TYR A 251 -3.68 -8.69 -19.01
N CYS A 252 -3.78 -10.01 -18.89
CA CYS A 252 -4.68 -10.83 -19.72
C CYS A 252 -6.16 -10.66 -19.37
N GLY A 253 -6.49 -10.28 -18.13
CA GLY A 253 -7.86 -10.09 -17.64
C GLY A 253 -8.46 -8.72 -17.93
N VAL A 254 -7.69 -7.79 -18.50
CA VAL A 254 -8.12 -6.43 -18.82
C VAL A 254 -7.98 -6.18 -20.32
N THR A 255 -9.02 -5.64 -20.95
CA THR A 255 -9.00 -5.32 -22.39
C THR A 255 -8.21 -4.05 -22.70
N ILE A 256 -8.17 -3.10 -21.77
CA ILE A 256 -7.51 -1.80 -21.93
C ILE A 256 -6.09 -1.84 -21.32
N PRO A 257 -5.01 -1.79 -22.12
CA PRO A 257 -3.63 -1.91 -21.61
C PRO A 257 -3.26 -0.80 -20.62
N GLN A 258 -3.79 0.42 -20.81
CA GLN A 258 -3.54 1.55 -19.90
C GLN A 258 -4.08 1.29 -18.48
N VAL A 259 -5.28 0.69 -18.38
CA VAL A 259 -5.88 0.34 -17.10
C VAL A 259 -5.09 -0.80 -16.45
N ALA A 260 -4.64 -1.79 -17.24
CA ALA A 260 -3.78 -2.86 -16.74
C ALA A 260 -2.48 -2.32 -16.12
N TYR A 261 -1.78 -1.38 -16.80
CA TYR A 261 -0.58 -0.76 -16.26
C TYR A 261 -0.85 0.06 -14.99
N ALA A 262 -1.95 0.80 -14.95
CA ALA A 262 -2.34 1.56 -13.76
C ALA A 262 -2.59 0.63 -12.57
N VAL A 263 -3.32 -0.47 -12.75
CA VAL A 263 -3.59 -1.47 -11.70
C VAL A 263 -2.30 -2.15 -11.24
N ILE A 264 -1.40 -2.51 -12.16
CA ILE A 264 -0.09 -3.09 -11.82
C ILE A 264 0.75 -2.09 -11.01
N ALA A 265 0.79 -0.81 -11.43
CA ALA A 265 1.51 0.24 -10.73
C ALA A 265 0.95 0.47 -9.31
N VAL A 266 -0.38 0.57 -9.17
CA VAL A 266 -1.04 0.69 -7.86
C VAL A 266 -0.75 -0.52 -6.97
N SER A 267 -0.74 -1.73 -7.55
CA SER A 267 -0.43 -2.97 -6.83
C SER A 267 1.02 -2.96 -6.30
N LEU A 268 1.98 -2.53 -7.11
CA LEU A 268 3.37 -2.36 -6.69
C LEU A 268 3.52 -1.28 -5.62
N CYS A 269 2.85 -0.15 -5.80
CA CYS A 269 2.83 0.93 -4.82
C CYS A 269 2.24 0.43 -3.49
N SER A 270 1.14 -0.31 -3.47
CA SER A 270 0.49 -0.76 -2.22
C SER A 270 1.42 -1.54 -1.29
N LYS A 271 2.33 -2.37 -1.84
CA LYS A 271 3.33 -3.09 -1.05
C LYS A 271 4.58 -2.26 -0.76
N GLY A 272 4.97 -1.38 -1.68
CA GLY A 272 6.12 -0.48 -1.52
C GLY A 272 5.85 0.70 -0.58
N LEU A 273 4.58 1.13 -0.41
CA LEU A 273 4.19 2.37 0.28
C LEU A 273 4.32 2.29 1.80
N HIS A 274 4.37 1.09 2.39
CA HIS A 274 4.57 0.90 3.83
C HIS A 274 5.89 1.53 4.31
N TYR A 275 6.92 1.52 3.46
CA TYR A 275 8.24 2.08 3.77
C TYR A 275 8.30 3.63 3.73
N PRO A 276 7.83 4.32 2.66
CA PRO A 276 7.79 5.78 2.63
C PRO A 276 6.73 6.39 3.57
N LEU A 277 5.61 5.71 3.86
CA LEU A 277 4.65 6.15 4.88
C LEU A 277 5.29 6.19 6.27
N GLY A 278 6.04 5.14 6.64
CA GLY A 278 6.80 5.11 7.89
C GLY A 278 7.83 6.23 7.97
N ALA A 279 8.57 6.48 6.88
CA ALA A 279 9.54 7.57 6.80
C ALA A 279 8.87 8.96 6.87
N ALA A 280 7.76 9.17 6.17
CA ALA A 280 7.02 10.43 6.20
C ALA A 280 6.40 10.72 7.57
N CYS A 281 5.83 9.70 8.23
CA CYS A 281 5.33 9.82 9.60
C CYS A 281 6.47 10.11 10.59
N HIS A 282 7.64 9.49 10.42
CA HIS A 282 8.82 9.74 11.24
C HIS A 282 9.34 11.18 11.07
N ILE A 283 9.42 11.68 9.83
CA ILE A 283 9.80 13.07 9.53
C ILE A 283 8.75 14.04 10.09
N GLY A 284 7.47 13.75 9.94
CA GLY A 284 6.38 14.54 10.50
C GLY A 284 6.41 14.62 12.03
N ARG A 285 6.70 13.51 12.71
CA ARG A 285 6.92 13.47 14.17
C ARG A 285 8.13 14.31 14.59
N LYS A 286 9.25 14.20 13.85
CA LYS A 286 10.47 14.97 14.12
C LYS A 286 10.25 16.48 13.92
N MET A 287 9.51 16.87 12.90
CA MET A 287 9.14 18.27 12.64
C MET A 287 8.22 18.83 13.73
N LYS A 288 7.22 18.06 14.17
CA LYS A 288 6.31 18.43 15.26
C LYS A 288 7.05 18.63 16.59
N ASN A 289 8.01 17.77 16.90
CA ASN A 289 8.83 17.87 18.10
C ASN A 289 9.79 19.09 18.04
N HIS A 290 10.37 19.37 16.88
CA HIS A 290 11.17 20.59 16.67
C HIS A 290 10.35 21.87 16.88
N PHE A 291 9.09 21.91 16.44
CA PHE A 291 8.22 23.05 16.65
C PHE A 291 7.77 23.20 18.11
N LYS A 292 7.57 22.10 18.85
CA LYS A 292 7.22 22.14 20.28
C LYS A 292 8.37 22.55 21.20
N SER A 293 9.63 22.30 20.83
CA SER A 293 10.82 22.65 21.62
C SER A 293 11.06 24.17 21.73
N LYS A 294 10.37 24.98 20.92
CA LYS A 294 10.48 26.45 20.93
C LYS A 294 9.62 27.15 22.01
N LYS A 295 9.17 26.44 23.05
CA LYS A 295 8.42 27.01 24.17
C LYS A 295 9.41 27.74 25.09
N LEU A 296 9.19 29.04 25.33
CA LEU A 296 10.08 29.93 26.07
C LEU A 296 10.56 29.31 27.39
N VAL A 297 11.87 29.28 27.57
CA VAL A 297 12.49 29.02 28.87
C VAL A 297 12.36 30.29 29.70
N PHE A 298 11.54 30.26 30.75
CA PHE A 298 11.54 31.33 31.74
C PHE A 298 12.89 31.30 32.47
N LYS A 299 13.64 32.40 32.41
CA LYS A 299 14.84 32.59 33.24
C LYS A 299 14.34 32.89 34.65
N CYS A 300 14.47 31.93 35.58
CA CYS A 300 14.27 32.21 36.99
C CYS A 300 15.26 33.30 37.43
N LEU A 301 14.79 34.26 38.22
CA LEU A 301 15.68 35.24 38.85
C LEU A 301 16.60 34.50 39.82
N THR A 302 17.84 34.97 39.96
CA THR A 302 18.68 34.50 41.07
C THR A 302 18.16 35.06 42.38
N GLU A 303 18.53 34.45 43.51
CA GLU A 303 18.10 34.91 44.83
C GLU A 303 18.53 36.36 45.08
N GLU A 304 19.70 36.75 44.59
CA GLU A 304 20.20 38.12 44.68
C GLU A 304 19.38 39.09 43.83
N GLU A 305 19.02 38.72 42.59
CA GLU A 305 18.17 39.53 41.71
C GLU A 305 16.76 39.72 42.34
N TYR A 306 16.22 38.67 42.96
CA TYR A 306 14.94 38.72 43.68
C TYR A 306 15.02 39.65 44.90
N ARG A 307 16.08 39.51 45.71
CA ARG A 307 16.29 40.31 46.92
C ARG A 307 16.45 41.80 46.60
N GLU A 308 17.27 42.13 45.60
CA GLU A 308 17.48 43.52 45.15
C GLU A 308 16.18 44.15 44.61
N GLN A 309 15.41 43.40 43.82
CA GLN A 309 14.12 43.86 43.32
C GLN A 309 13.13 44.08 44.47
N GLY A 310 13.11 43.18 45.46
CA GLY A 310 12.29 43.32 46.67
C GLY A 310 12.64 44.55 47.49
N GLU A 311 13.93 44.81 47.72
CA GLU A 311 14.40 46.01 48.43
C GLU A 311 14.00 47.30 47.70
N THR A 312 14.22 47.34 46.38
CA THR A 312 13.94 48.51 45.55
C THR A 312 12.44 48.83 45.51
N GLU A 313 11.60 47.82 45.32
CA GLU A 313 10.15 48.00 45.27
C GLU A 313 9.58 48.38 46.64
N THR A 314 10.12 47.78 47.71
CA THR A 314 9.71 48.12 49.09
C THR A 314 10.03 49.57 49.42
N ILE A 315 11.23 50.05 49.09
CA ILE A 315 11.61 51.46 49.30
C ILE A 315 10.69 52.38 48.50
N ARG A 316 10.41 52.05 47.23
CA ARG A 316 9.52 52.84 46.37
C ARG A 316 8.10 52.92 46.94
N ALA A 317 7.51 51.78 47.29
CA ALA A 317 6.16 51.70 47.83
C ALA A 317 6.02 52.43 49.18
N LEU A 318 7.03 52.36 50.04
CA LEU A 318 7.03 53.09 51.31
C LEU A 318 7.10 54.61 51.10
N GLU A 319 7.84 55.09 50.11
CA GLU A 319 7.90 56.52 49.80
C GLU A 319 6.59 57.01 49.16
N GLU A 320 5.99 56.22 48.28
CA GLU A 320 4.65 56.48 47.77
C GLU A 320 3.63 56.56 48.91
N LEU A 321 3.69 55.64 49.87
CA LEU A 321 2.83 55.67 51.05
C LEU A 321 3.05 56.92 51.90
N ARG A 322 4.30 57.35 52.11
CA ARG A 322 4.59 58.62 52.81
C ARG A 322 4.00 59.82 52.09
N SER A 323 4.17 59.87 50.77
CA SER A 323 3.63 60.96 49.95
C SER A 323 2.10 61.01 50.06
N PHE A 324 1.44 59.85 50.03
CA PHE A 324 0.00 59.73 50.19
C PHE A 324 -0.47 60.23 51.55
N CYS A 325 0.22 59.86 52.63
CA CYS A 325 -0.13 60.31 53.98
C CYS A 325 0.13 61.81 54.22
N ARG A 326 0.98 62.46 53.42
CA ARG A 326 1.22 63.92 53.49
C ARG A 326 0.16 64.73 52.76
N ASN A 327 -0.65 64.11 51.90
CA ASN A 327 -1.68 64.82 51.15
C ASN A 327 -2.81 65.28 52.08
N PRO A 328 -3.36 66.50 51.86
CA PRO A 328 -4.41 67.07 52.70
C PRO A 328 -5.73 66.27 52.64
N ASP A 329 -5.94 65.49 51.58
CA ASP A 329 -7.11 64.65 51.38
C ASP A 329 -7.04 63.32 52.16
N PHE A 330 -5.89 63.02 52.80
CA PHE A 330 -5.73 61.80 53.58
C PHE A 330 -6.46 61.91 54.95
N PRO A 331 -7.33 60.95 55.33
CA PRO A 331 -8.08 60.98 56.57
C PRO A 331 -7.20 60.64 57.79
N SER A 332 -6.32 61.57 58.16
CA SER A 332 -5.29 61.43 59.20
C SER A 332 -5.85 61.01 60.56
N TRP A 333 -6.98 61.57 61.00
CA TRP A 333 -7.57 61.23 62.30
C TRP A 333 -8.23 59.86 62.35
N LEU A 334 -8.76 59.39 61.22
CA LEU A 334 -9.29 58.03 61.13
C LEU A 334 -8.14 57.01 61.21
N ALA A 335 -7.03 57.27 60.50
CA ALA A 335 -5.84 56.42 60.57
C ALA A 335 -5.27 56.37 61.99
N VAL A 336 -5.07 57.54 62.63
CA VAL A 336 -4.55 57.63 64.01
C VAL A 336 -5.44 56.88 65.01
N SER A 337 -6.77 56.93 64.86
CA SER A 337 -7.69 56.23 65.78
C SER A 337 -7.58 54.70 65.74
N LYS A 338 -7.13 54.13 64.62
CA LYS A 338 -7.03 52.67 64.42
C LYS A 338 -5.64 52.11 64.73
N LEU A 339 -4.64 52.97 64.86
CA LEU A 339 -3.25 52.55 65.03
C LEU A 339 -2.91 52.34 66.51
N GLN A 340 -2.22 51.26 66.82
CA GLN A 340 -1.76 50.95 68.18
C GLN A 340 -0.72 51.96 68.69
N SER A 341 0.10 52.52 67.80
CA SER A 341 1.14 53.50 68.15
C SER A 341 1.12 54.72 67.20
N PRO A 342 0.23 55.71 67.44
CA PRO A 342 0.12 56.91 66.61
C PRO A 342 1.43 57.70 66.46
N HIS A 343 2.25 57.71 67.51
CA HIS A 343 3.52 58.43 67.52
C HIS A 343 4.57 57.83 66.58
N ARG A 344 4.55 56.49 66.39
CA ARG A 344 5.43 55.82 65.41
C ARG A 344 5.01 56.14 63.99
N PHE A 345 3.70 56.16 63.73
CA PHE A 345 3.15 56.53 62.43
C PHE A 345 3.48 57.98 62.05
N ALA A 346 3.31 58.92 62.98
CA ALA A 346 3.70 60.31 62.75
C ALA A 346 5.21 60.43 62.43
N GLY A 347 6.07 59.70 63.16
CA GLY A 347 7.50 59.62 62.87
C GLY A 347 7.79 59.08 61.47
N PHE A 348 7.10 58.02 61.04
CA PHE A 348 7.23 57.43 59.71
C PHE A 348 6.85 58.41 58.58
N VAL A 349 5.73 59.13 58.70
CA VAL A 349 5.29 60.13 57.71
C VAL A 349 6.30 61.29 57.60
N LEU A 350 6.96 61.64 58.71
CA LEU A 350 8.01 62.65 58.76
C LEU A 350 9.39 62.15 58.25
N GLY A 351 9.50 60.86 57.90
CA GLY A 351 10.71 60.28 57.28
C GLY A 351 11.54 59.39 58.20
N SER A 352 11.05 59.05 59.40
CA SER A 352 11.71 58.04 60.23
C SER A 352 11.58 56.64 59.59
N PRO A 353 12.53 55.72 59.88
CA PRO A 353 12.42 54.33 59.47
C PRO A 353 11.10 53.69 59.93
N HIS A 354 10.53 52.81 59.09
CA HIS A 354 9.29 52.10 59.39
C HIS A 354 9.49 51.00 60.45
N VAL A 355 10.68 50.43 60.50
CA VAL A 355 11.12 49.45 61.50
C VAL A 355 11.97 50.14 62.56
N SER A 356 11.73 49.81 63.82
CA SER A 356 12.54 50.33 64.93
C SER A 356 13.87 49.55 65.05
N PRO A 357 14.95 50.17 65.56
CA PRO A 357 16.24 49.48 65.72
C PRO A 357 16.17 48.23 66.61
N ALA A 358 15.25 48.20 67.57
CA ALA A 358 15.04 47.04 68.43
C ALA A 358 14.38 45.87 67.67
N GLU A 359 13.43 46.17 66.77
CA GLU A 359 12.82 45.16 65.88
C GLU A 359 13.84 44.64 64.87
N THR A 360 14.67 45.51 64.28
CA THR A 360 15.77 45.07 63.40
C THR A 360 16.74 44.17 64.16
N LYS A 361 17.13 44.55 65.39
CA LYS A 361 18.02 43.72 66.21
C LYS A 361 17.40 42.38 66.58
N ALA A 362 16.11 42.35 66.94
CA ALA A 362 15.40 41.11 67.24
C ALA A 362 15.32 40.19 66.00
N HIS A 363 15.04 40.75 64.83
CA HIS A 363 15.06 40.02 63.57
C HIS A 363 16.46 39.49 63.24
N ASP A 364 17.51 40.28 63.44
CA ASP A 364 18.90 39.84 63.22
C ASP A 364 19.34 38.77 64.23
N GLU A 365 18.81 38.78 65.45
CA GLU A 365 19.06 37.72 66.44
C GLU A 365 18.33 36.40 66.09
N GLU A 366 17.11 36.49 65.55
CA GLU A 366 16.27 35.34 65.21
C GLU A 366 16.62 34.73 63.84
N TYR A 367 16.96 35.57 62.86
CA TYR A 367 17.19 35.20 61.46
C TYR A 367 18.58 35.58 60.93
N GLY A 368 19.50 36.00 61.81
CA GLY A 368 20.88 36.29 61.44
C GLY A 368 21.66 35.05 60.99
N ILE A 369 22.90 35.28 60.60
CA ILE A 369 23.82 34.27 60.02
C ILE A 369 23.94 32.99 60.87
N GLY A 370 23.72 33.07 62.19
CA GLY A 370 23.74 31.92 63.10
C GLY A 370 22.49 31.02 63.04
N SER A 371 21.36 31.51 62.55
CA SER A 371 20.08 30.79 62.48
C SER A 371 19.95 29.95 61.20
N PHE A 372 20.45 30.50 60.07
CA PHE A 372 20.49 29.81 58.77
C PHE A 372 21.21 28.45 58.83
N PHE A 373 22.30 28.37 59.61
CA PHE A 373 23.08 27.13 59.77
C PHE A 373 22.33 26.04 60.57
N LEU A 374 21.39 26.43 61.43
CA LEU A 374 20.61 25.52 62.27
C LEU A 374 19.38 24.99 61.50
N GLU A 375 18.83 25.81 60.61
CA GLU A 375 17.75 25.42 59.71
C GLU A 375 18.23 24.42 58.63
N GLU A 376 19.42 24.62 58.05
CA GLU A 376 19.99 23.70 57.06
C GLU A 376 20.23 22.28 57.63
N GLN A 377 20.70 22.17 58.89
CA GLN A 377 20.86 20.88 59.57
C GLN A 377 19.54 20.14 59.84
N LEU A 378 18.45 20.88 60.08
CA LEU A 378 17.12 20.30 60.31
C LEU A 378 16.50 19.73 59.03
N PHE A 379 16.79 20.31 57.87
CA PHE A 379 16.31 19.81 56.57
C PHE A 379 17.15 18.64 56.03
N GLU A 380 18.47 18.59 56.28
CA GLU A 380 19.31 17.43 55.94
C GLU A 380 18.88 16.15 56.68
N THR A 381 18.56 16.26 57.98
CA THR A 381 18.15 15.12 58.82
C THR A 381 16.84 14.48 58.35
N ARG A 382 15.98 15.22 57.63
CA ARG A 382 14.70 14.73 57.14
C ARG A 382 14.83 13.86 55.88
N ALA A 383 15.82 14.16 55.03
CA ALA A 383 16.04 13.46 53.77
C ALA A 383 16.59 12.03 53.96
N GLU A 384 17.28 11.74 55.08
CA GLU A 384 17.79 10.41 55.39
C GLU A 384 16.71 9.41 55.86
N SER A 385 15.52 9.90 56.23
CA SER A 385 14.47 9.05 56.84
C SER A 385 13.50 8.37 55.87
N GLU A 386 13.59 8.60 54.55
CA GLU A 386 12.64 8.08 53.55
C GLU A 386 13.22 6.97 52.64
N GLN A 387 14.35 6.35 52.99
CA GLN A 387 15.06 5.41 52.11
C GLN A 387 15.29 4.04 52.75
N ASP A 388 14.23 3.37 53.22
CA ASP A 388 14.29 1.94 53.57
C ASP A 388 12.90 1.27 53.45
N ASP A 389 12.64 0.61 52.31
CA ASP A 389 11.74 -0.55 52.18
C ASP A 389 11.89 -1.22 50.79
N PRO A 390 12.26 -2.52 50.68
CA PRO A 390 12.36 -3.23 49.40
C PRO A 390 11.23 -4.28 49.20
N ALA A 391 10.61 -4.31 48.03
CA ALA A 391 9.73 -5.41 47.61
C ALA A 391 9.94 -5.82 46.14
N ASN A 392 10.03 -7.15 45.93
CA ASN A 392 10.25 -7.90 44.69
C ASN A 392 9.15 -7.73 43.61
N SER A 393 9.53 -7.91 42.33
CA SER A 393 8.63 -8.47 41.30
C SER A 393 9.38 -9.03 40.08
N ILE A 394 9.01 -10.23 39.63
CA ILE A 394 9.28 -10.80 38.28
C ILE A 394 7.94 -11.21 37.65
N HIS A 395 7.70 -10.73 36.40
CA HIS A 395 6.84 -11.20 35.28
C HIS A 395 5.32 -11.44 35.50
N GLU A 396 4.39 -11.28 34.55
CA GLU A 396 4.36 -11.30 33.07
C GLU A 396 2.94 -10.82 32.62
N GLY A 397 2.74 -10.38 31.36
CA GLY A 397 1.45 -10.53 30.64
C GLY A 397 0.62 -9.29 30.24
N ASP A 398 0.69 -8.98 28.94
CA ASP A 398 -0.35 -8.60 27.96
C ASP A 398 -1.25 -7.34 28.06
N GLU A 399 -1.03 -6.48 27.04
CA GLU A 399 -1.95 -5.86 26.07
C GLU A 399 -3.30 -5.20 26.46
N GLU A 400 -3.43 -3.97 25.93
CA GLU A 400 -4.60 -3.33 25.33
C GLU A 400 -5.57 -2.46 26.17
N ASP A 401 -5.45 -1.16 25.89
CA ASP A 401 -6.50 -0.22 25.45
C ASP A 401 -7.08 0.82 26.43
N GLU A 402 -7.32 1.96 25.80
CA GLU A 402 -8.14 3.11 26.16
C GLU A 402 -7.60 4.18 27.13
N GLY A 403 -7.79 5.42 26.67
CA GLY A 403 -7.14 6.61 27.20
C GLY A 403 -7.84 7.25 28.38
N GLU A 404 -7.06 8.01 29.15
CA GLU A 404 -7.60 8.98 30.10
C GLU A 404 -6.76 10.27 30.09
N MET A 405 -7.32 11.27 29.42
CA MET A 405 -7.62 12.60 29.95
C MET A 405 -6.77 13.10 31.14
N HIS A 406 -6.05 14.19 30.89
CA HIS A 406 -5.45 15.06 31.91
C HIS A 406 -6.42 15.36 33.06
N LYS A 407 -6.01 15.01 34.28
CA LYS A 407 -6.67 15.46 35.51
C LYS A 407 -5.86 16.60 36.11
N GLU A 408 -6.36 17.82 35.93
CA GLU A 408 -5.98 18.96 36.77
C GLU A 408 -6.30 18.63 38.22
N ILE A 409 -5.29 18.70 39.08
CA ILE A 409 -5.45 18.61 40.54
C ILE A 409 -5.81 20.02 41.02
N SER A 410 -7.07 20.22 41.39
CA SER A 410 -7.52 21.43 42.10
C SER A 410 -7.24 21.26 43.60
N PHE A 411 -6.54 22.23 44.18
CA PHE A 411 -6.36 22.35 45.63
C PHE A 411 -7.52 23.14 46.24
N PRO A 412 -8.26 22.57 47.23
CA PRO A 412 -9.34 23.28 47.89
C PRO A 412 -8.89 23.77 49.27
N TYR A 413 -8.80 25.08 49.49
CA TYR A 413 -9.39 25.75 50.66
C TYR A 413 -9.16 27.26 50.61
N ALA A 414 -10.24 28.04 50.63
CA ALA A 414 -10.36 29.28 51.40
C ALA A 414 -11.71 29.95 51.05
N THR A 415 -12.74 29.64 51.82
CA THR A 415 -13.92 30.51 51.92
C THR A 415 -14.39 30.52 53.36
N GLN A 416 -13.89 31.49 54.11
CA GLN A 416 -14.32 32.01 55.42
C GLN A 416 -13.34 33.17 55.68
N LEU A 417 -13.69 34.43 55.89
CA LEU A 417 -14.93 35.17 56.18
C LEU A 417 -14.81 36.54 55.46
N LEU A 418 -15.89 37.22 55.07
CA LEU A 418 -16.58 38.24 55.89
C LEU A 418 -15.70 39.01 56.88
#